data_AF-A0A4P5VM59-F1
#
_entry.id   AF-A0A4P5VM59-F1
#
_cell.length_a   1.000
_cell.length_b   1.000
_cell.length_c   1.000
_cell.angle_alpha   90.00
_cell.angle_beta   90.00
_cell.angle_gamma   90.00
#
_symmetry.space_group_name_H-M   'P 1'
#
loop_
_entity.id
_entity.type
_entity.pdbx_description
1 polymer ?
#
loop_
_entity_poly.entity_id
_entity_poly.type
_entity_poly.pdbx_seq_one_letter_code
_entity_poly.pdbx_strand_id
1 'polypeptide(L)'
;MAIALFGTSADPPTEGHRVLLQGLLSLYPRVATWASDNPQKHHGAPLALRAELLGALVAALQDPRLSLEQELSSPWAIETLERAARRWPGEPLVFVVGSDLVAQIPRWRQASRLLAGCRLAIAPRGGWPVCSADLDALRRLGARLEVLDLQVPATASSRVRQQAASAPRTSPEPHAAESGSPQLSAAQPPGVDPPADEAGAVPAALPDDPWPWGQEQGDPLQEVPPALRPVLLEHNLYGLHGPLPPPDRS
;
A
#
# COMPACT_ATOMS: atom_id res chain seq x y z
N MET A 1 -26.30 -2.68 -10.51
CA MET A 1 -25.65 -3.46 -9.42
C MET A 1 -24.50 -2.62 -8.87
N ALA A 2 -24.22 -2.62 -7.57
CA ALA A 2 -23.25 -1.65 -7.01
C ALA A 2 -21.80 -1.90 -7.48
N ILE A 3 -21.06 -0.82 -7.76
CA ILE A 3 -19.64 -0.84 -8.14
C ILE A 3 -18.82 -0.33 -6.95
N ALA A 4 -17.89 -1.14 -6.45
CA ALA A 4 -16.92 -0.71 -5.45
C ALA A 4 -15.76 0.04 -6.11
N LEU A 5 -15.49 1.26 -5.65
CA LEU A 5 -14.44 2.14 -6.12
C LEU A 5 -13.35 2.21 -5.04
N PHE A 6 -12.16 1.70 -5.34
CA PHE A 6 -11.05 1.68 -4.38
C PHE A 6 -9.81 2.38 -4.94
N GLY A 7 -9.50 3.56 -4.40
CA GLY A 7 -8.28 4.28 -4.71
C GLY A 7 -7.20 4.01 -3.68
N THR A 8 -6.00 3.64 -4.12
CA THR A 8 -4.85 3.41 -3.23
C THR A 8 -3.60 4.13 -3.72
N SER A 9 -2.67 4.48 -2.82
CA SER A 9 -1.37 5.00 -3.24
C SER A 9 -0.54 3.92 -3.96
N ALA A 10 -0.66 2.64 -3.59
CA ALA A 10 0.06 1.54 -4.23
C ALA A 10 1.57 1.86 -4.47
N ASP A 11 2.26 2.30 -3.41
CA ASP A 11 3.61 2.86 -3.49
C ASP A 11 4.66 2.11 -2.63
N PRO A 12 4.87 0.79 -2.83
CA PRO A 12 4.26 -0.06 -3.85
C PRO A 12 3.02 -0.83 -3.31
N PRO A 13 2.30 -1.61 -4.14
CA PRO A 13 1.24 -2.50 -3.65
C PRO A 13 1.74 -3.47 -2.58
N THR A 14 1.05 -3.49 -1.46
CA THR A 14 1.20 -4.51 -0.41
C THR A 14 0.07 -5.52 -0.43
N GLU A 15 0.24 -6.63 0.27
CA GLU A 15 -0.80 -7.64 0.48
C GLU A 15 -2.08 -7.08 1.14
N GLY A 16 -1.99 -6.04 1.98
CA GLY A 16 -3.21 -5.36 2.46
C GLY A 16 -4.11 -4.89 1.31
N HIS A 17 -3.55 -4.53 0.16
CA HIS A 17 -4.34 -4.28 -1.05
C HIS A 17 -4.88 -5.56 -1.66
N ARG A 18 -4.12 -6.66 -1.71
CA ARG A 18 -4.60 -7.96 -2.21
C ARG A 18 -5.80 -8.45 -1.39
N VAL A 19 -5.66 -8.52 -0.07
CA VAL A 19 -6.72 -8.91 0.88
C VAL A 19 -7.94 -8.01 0.73
N LEU A 20 -7.74 -6.70 0.63
CA LEU A 20 -8.86 -5.78 0.46
C LEU A 20 -9.55 -5.98 -0.89
N LEU A 21 -8.82 -6.12 -1.99
CA LEU A 21 -9.41 -6.35 -3.32
C LEU A 21 -10.17 -7.67 -3.39
N GLN A 22 -9.62 -8.75 -2.83
CA GLN A 22 -10.31 -10.05 -2.72
C GLN A 22 -11.55 -9.95 -1.84
N GLY A 23 -11.45 -9.25 -0.71
CA GLY A 23 -12.59 -8.97 0.16
C GLY A 23 -13.70 -8.22 -0.56
N LEU A 24 -13.36 -7.16 -1.30
CA LEU A 24 -14.34 -6.42 -2.11
C LEU A 24 -14.98 -7.29 -3.20
N LEU A 25 -14.23 -8.20 -3.83
CA LEU A 25 -14.76 -9.16 -4.83
C LEU A 25 -15.73 -10.18 -4.22
N SER A 26 -15.65 -10.44 -2.91
CA SER A 26 -16.63 -11.27 -2.20
C SER A 26 -17.94 -10.52 -1.89
N LEU A 27 -17.89 -9.20 -1.80
CA LEU A 27 -19.00 -8.35 -1.37
C LEU A 27 -19.71 -7.65 -2.53
N TYR A 28 -19.00 -7.37 -3.61
CA TYR A 28 -19.48 -6.56 -4.72
C TYR A 28 -19.33 -7.29 -6.07
N PRO A 29 -20.30 -7.15 -6.98
CA PRO A 29 -20.27 -7.79 -8.30
C PRO A 29 -19.28 -7.13 -9.25
N ARG A 30 -18.79 -5.92 -8.94
CA ARG A 30 -17.77 -5.20 -9.70
C ARG A 30 -16.90 -4.37 -8.78
N VAL A 31 -15.59 -4.41 -9.00
CA VAL A 31 -14.57 -3.64 -8.27
C VAL A 31 -13.72 -2.88 -9.30
N ALA A 32 -13.63 -1.57 -9.14
CA ALA A 32 -12.74 -0.70 -9.90
C ALA A 32 -11.67 -0.14 -8.96
N THR A 33 -10.40 -0.37 -9.29
CA THR A 33 -9.26 0.11 -8.51
C THR A 33 -8.35 1.03 -9.34
N TRP A 34 -7.63 1.93 -8.70
CA TRP A 34 -6.65 2.80 -9.37
C TRP A 34 -5.52 3.20 -8.42
N ALA A 35 -4.37 3.56 -9.00
CA ALA A 35 -3.33 4.25 -8.27
C ALA A 35 -3.72 5.73 -8.13
N SER A 36 -3.93 6.17 -6.91
CA SER A 36 -4.30 7.55 -6.54
C SER A 36 -3.12 8.50 -6.63
N ASP A 37 -3.40 9.74 -7.03
CA ASP A 37 -2.44 10.84 -7.08
C ASP A 37 -2.71 11.86 -5.96
N ASN A 38 -2.79 11.38 -4.72
CA ASN A 38 -3.04 12.26 -3.57
C ASN A 38 -1.80 13.15 -3.31
N PRO A 39 -1.87 14.48 -3.47
CA PRO A 39 -0.72 15.36 -3.30
C PRO A 39 -0.39 15.64 -1.83
N GLN A 40 -1.26 15.24 -0.90
CA GLN A 40 -0.96 15.30 0.53
C GLN A 40 -0.04 14.16 0.99
N LYS A 41 0.32 13.23 0.09
CA LYS A 41 1.23 12.13 0.37
C LYS A 41 2.50 12.29 -0.46
N HIS A 42 3.65 12.06 0.19
CA HIS A 42 4.90 11.86 -0.51
C HIS A 42 4.96 10.44 -1.07
N HIS A 43 5.16 10.32 -2.38
CA HIS A 43 5.27 9.05 -3.09
C HIS A 43 6.74 8.77 -3.44
N GLY A 44 7.16 7.52 -3.30
CA GLY A 44 8.51 7.04 -3.66
C GLY A 44 8.65 6.72 -5.15
N ALA A 45 7.56 6.36 -5.82
CA ALA A 45 7.51 6.07 -7.24
C ALA A 45 6.55 7.01 -8.02
N PRO A 46 6.85 7.30 -9.30
CA PRO A 46 5.93 8.02 -10.19
C PRO A 46 4.57 7.32 -10.31
N LEU A 47 3.50 8.09 -10.56
CA LEU A 47 2.14 7.57 -10.68
C LEU A 47 2.01 6.45 -11.73
N ALA A 48 2.67 6.59 -12.88
CA ALA A 48 2.63 5.59 -13.95
C ALA A 48 3.16 4.23 -13.47
N LEU A 49 4.31 4.21 -12.80
CA LEU A 49 4.88 2.99 -12.23
C LEU A 49 3.96 2.37 -11.16
N ARG A 50 3.41 3.19 -10.26
CA ARG A 50 2.47 2.69 -9.24
C ARG A 50 1.22 2.06 -9.86
N ALA A 51 0.73 2.63 -10.96
CA ALA A 51 -0.38 2.08 -11.72
C ALA A 51 -0.02 0.75 -12.40
N GLU A 52 1.18 0.63 -12.98
CA GLU A 52 1.67 -0.62 -13.57
C GLU A 52 1.79 -1.74 -12.52
N LEU A 53 2.36 -1.44 -11.35
CA LEU A 53 2.48 -2.39 -10.25
C LEU A 53 1.12 -2.81 -9.71
N LEU A 54 0.19 -1.87 -9.56
CA LEU A 54 -1.18 -2.19 -9.19
C LEU A 54 -1.87 -3.04 -10.27
N GLY A 55 -1.60 -2.76 -11.54
CA GLY A 55 -2.08 -3.55 -12.68
C GLY A 55 -1.58 -4.98 -12.66
N ALA A 56 -0.31 -5.21 -12.29
CA ALA A 56 0.23 -6.56 -12.09
C ALA A 56 -0.51 -7.31 -10.97
N LEU A 57 -0.79 -6.64 -9.84
CA LEU A 57 -1.61 -7.22 -8.76
C LEU A 57 -3.03 -7.57 -9.25
N VAL A 58 -3.68 -6.67 -9.99
CA VAL A 58 -5.00 -6.93 -10.57
C VAL A 58 -4.98 -8.14 -11.51
N ALA A 59 -3.97 -8.24 -12.39
CA ALA A 59 -3.83 -9.36 -13.32
C ALA A 59 -3.58 -10.69 -12.59
N ALA A 60 -2.77 -10.68 -11.52
CA ALA A 60 -2.49 -11.85 -10.71
C ALA A 60 -3.73 -12.41 -9.99
N LEU A 61 -4.70 -11.55 -9.65
CA LEU A 61 -5.97 -11.98 -9.04
C LEU A 61 -6.92 -12.70 -10.01
N GLN A 62 -6.72 -12.56 -11.33
CA GLN A 62 -7.44 -13.28 -12.39
C GLN A 62 -8.99 -13.22 -12.30
N ASP A 63 -9.56 -12.18 -11.68
CA ASP A 63 -11.01 -12.03 -11.55
C ASP A 63 -11.56 -11.00 -12.56
N PRO A 64 -12.45 -11.38 -13.49
CA PRO A 64 -13.00 -10.47 -14.51
C PRO A 64 -13.87 -9.34 -13.93
N ARG A 65 -14.27 -9.43 -12.66
CA ARG A 65 -15.04 -8.38 -11.96
C ARG A 65 -14.15 -7.27 -11.41
N LEU A 66 -12.83 -7.47 -11.38
CA LEU A 66 -11.85 -6.48 -10.96
C LEU A 66 -11.22 -5.79 -12.18
N SER A 67 -11.26 -4.46 -12.23
CA SER A 67 -10.57 -3.69 -13.26
C SER A 67 -9.67 -2.60 -12.67
N LEU A 68 -8.51 -2.40 -13.29
CA LEU A 68 -7.68 -1.22 -13.10
C LEU A 68 -8.25 -0.09 -13.97
N GLU A 69 -8.74 0.98 -13.34
CA GLU A 69 -9.41 2.11 -14.00
C GLU A 69 -8.64 3.40 -13.74
N GLN A 70 -7.40 3.46 -14.24
CA GLN A 70 -6.45 4.52 -13.91
C GLN A 70 -6.93 5.93 -14.30
N GLU A 71 -7.79 6.04 -15.31
CA GLU A 71 -8.42 7.30 -15.74
C GLU A 71 -9.30 7.96 -14.64
N LEU A 72 -9.74 7.18 -13.65
CA LEU A 72 -10.47 7.69 -12.49
C LEU A 72 -9.57 8.48 -11.54
N SER A 73 -8.25 8.28 -11.59
CA SER A 73 -7.31 8.91 -10.69
C SER A 73 -7.35 10.43 -10.81
N SER A 74 -7.67 11.08 -9.71
CA SER A 74 -7.57 12.53 -9.54
C SER A 74 -6.93 12.81 -8.20
N PRO A 75 -6.24 13.95 -8.06
CA PRO A 75 -5.87 14.47 -6.76
C PRO A 75 -7.07 14.59 -5.80
N TRP A 76 -8.29 14.87 -6.31
CA TRP A 76 -9.48 15.10 -5.48
C TRP A 76 -10.50 13.98 -5.64
N ALA A 77 -10.89 13.35 -4.51
CA ALA A 77 -11.85 12.25 -4.50
C ALA A 77 -13.19 12.60 -5.18
N ILE A 78 -13.65 13.86 -5.08
CA ILE A 78 -14.89 14.30 -5.75
C ILE A 78 -14.80 14.18 -7.28
N GLU A 79 -13.67 14.54 -7.87
CA GLU A 79 -13.48 14.43 -9.32
C GLU A 79 -13.42 12.96 -9.75
N THR A 80 -12.80 12.10 -8.93
CA THR A 80 -12.80 10.65 -9.16
C THR A 80 -14.23 10.10 -9.15
N LEU A 81 -15.04 10.49 -8.16
CA LEU A 81 -16.45 10.07 -8.10
C LEU A 81 -17.24 10.56 -9.32
N GLU A 82 -17.04 11.81 -9.75
CA GLU A 82 -17.69 12.35 -10.95
C GLU A 82 -17.27 11.63 -12.23
N ARG A 83 -15.99 11.26 -12.36
CA ARG A 83 -15.50 10.44 -13.49
C ARG A 83 -16.15 9.07 -13.49
N ALA A 84 -16.24 8.43 -12.32
CA ALA A 84 -16.90 7.13 -12.17
C ALA A 84 -18.39 7.22 -12.53
N ALA A 85 -19.09 8.26 -12.08
CA ALA A 85 -20.50 8.48 -12.41
C ALA A 85 -20.74 8.72 -13.92
N ARG A 86 -19.80 9.39 -14.61
CA ARG A 86 -19.86 9.52 -16.08
C ARG A 86 -19.57 8.21 -16.80
N ARG A 87 -18.63 7.40 -16.27
CA ARG A 87 -18.25 6.12 -16.88
C ARG A 87 -19.29 5.03 -16.69
N TRP A 88 -20.00 5.05 -15.56
CA TRP A 88 -21.08 4.10 -15.25
C TRP A 88 -22.38 4.83 -14.89
N PRO A 89 -23.07 5.45 -15.86
CA PRO A 89 -24.30 6.19 -15.61
C PRO A 89 -25.38 5.30 -15.00
N GLY A 90 -26.00 5.76 -13.91
CA GLY A 90 -27.10 5.06 -13.25
C GLY A 90 -26.70 3.90 -12.33
N GLU A 91 -25.42 3.53 -12.29
CA GLU A 91 -24.95 2.48 -11.40
C GLU A 91 -24.71 3.03 -9.98
N PRO A 92 -25.15 2.32 -8.92
CA PRO A 92 -24.83 2.70 -7.55
C PRO A 92 -23.32 2.62 -7.30
N LEU A 93 -22.72 3.72 -6.86
CA LEU A 93 -21.29 3.78 -6.55
C LEU A 93 -21.05 3.63 -5.05
N VAL A 94 -20.12 2.73 -4.70
CA VAL A 94 -19.63 2.53 -3.34
C VAL A 94 -18.18 2.99 -3.29
N PHE A 95 -17.91 4.10 -2.64
CA PHE A 95 -16.54 4.61 -2.46
C PHE A 95 -15.92 3.92 -1.24
N VAL A 96 -14.83 3.17 -1.45
CA VAL A 96 -14.18 2.39 -0.41
C VAL A 96 -12.98 3.15 0.13
N VAL A 97 -12.89 3.27 1.46
CA VAL A 97 -11.77 3.91 2.17
C VAL A 97 -11.28 3.01 3.30
N GLY A 98 -9.99 3.05 3.61
CA GLY A 98 -9.46 2.47 4.84
C GLY A 98 -9.88 3.27 6.07
N SER A 99 -9.95 2.62 7.23
CA SER A 99 -10.28 3.27 8.51
C SER A 99 -9.31 4.40 8.89
N ASP A 100 -8.08 4.38 8.38
CA ASP A 100 -7.04 5.42 8.57
C ASP A 100 -7.39 6.78 7.94
N LEU A 101 -8.34 6.82 7.00
CA LEU A 101 -8.75 8.05 6.33
C LEU A 101 -10.02 8.68 6.91
N VAL A 102 -10.78 7.96 7.76
CA VAL A 102 -12.14 8.34 8.18
C VAL A 102 -12.18 9.74 8.82
N ALA A 103 -11.29 10.02 9.77
CA ALA A 103 -11.19 11.34 10.44
C ALA A 103 -10.78 12.49 9.49
N GLN A 104 -10.24 12.18 8.31
CA GLN A 104 -9.77 13.17 7.34
C GLN A 104 -10.86 13.54 6.33
N ILE A 105 -11.82 12.65 6.05
CA ILE A 105 -12.86 12.82 5.04
C ILE A 105 -13.68 14.11 5.22
N PRO A 106 -14.06 14.56 6.44
CA PRO A 106 -14.78 15.83 6.61
C PRO A 106 -14.04 17.05 6.03
N ARG A 107 -12.71 16.97 5.92
CA ARG A 107 -11.85 18.04 5.38
C ARG A 107 -11.55 17.90 3.89
N TRP A 108 -12.05 16.85 3.24
CA TRP A 108 -11.85 16.66 1.81
C TRP A 108 -12.59 17.73 1.00
N ARG A 109 -12.03 18.07 -0.16
CA ARG A 109 -12.65 19.03 -1.09
C ARG A 109 -14.05 18.56 -1.46
N GLN A 110 -15.05 19.39 -1.14
CA GLN A 110 -16.46 19.11 -1.39
C GLN A 110 -16.95 17.80 -0.74
N ALA A 111 -16.52 17.50 0.49
CA ALA A 111 -16.86 16.27 1.22
C ALA A 111 -18.38 15.97 1.23
N SER A 112 -19.24 16.94 1.55
CA SER A 112 -20.70 16.72 1.55
C SER A 112 -21.24 16.29 0.18
N ARG A 113 -20.68 16.83 -0.92
CA ARG A 113 -21.07 16.46 -2.29
C ARG A 113 -20.58 15.06 -2.64
N LEU A 114 -19.36 14.70 -2.23
CA LEU A 114 -18.82 13.35 -2.38
C LEU A 114 -19.71 12.32 -1.67
N LEU A 115 -20.03 12.59 -0.39
CA LEU A 115 -20.81 11.70 0.47
C LEU A 115 -22.26 11.54 -0.03
N ALA A 116 -22.87 12.61 -0.57
CA ALA A 116 -24.19 12.53 -1.19
C ALA A 116 -24.18 11.69 -2.50
N GLY A 117 -23.07 11.71 -3.24
CA GLY A 117 -22.94 11.03 -4.53
C GLY A 117 -22.65 9.53 -4.47
N CYS A 118 -22.37 8.96 -3.30
CA CYS A 118 -22.04 7.55 -3.15
C CYS A 118 -22.58 6.92 -1.85
N ARG A 119 -22.39 5.61 -1.70
CA ARG A 119 -22.27 4.97 -0.38
C ARG A 119 -20.79 4.99 0.00
N LEU A 120 -20.47 5.24 1.26
CA LEU A 120 -19.10 5.20 1.75
C LEU A 120 -18.89 3.90 2.54
N ALA A 121 -18.06 3.01 1.99
CA ALA A 121 -17.66 1.78 2.64
C ALA A 121 -16.31 1.98 3.35
N ILE A 122 -16.24 1.60 4.61
CA ILE A 122 -15.04 1.71 5.45
C ILE A 122 -14.49 0.31 5.66
N ALA A 123 -13.27 0.06 5.17
CA ALA A 123 -12.51 -1.14 5.42
C ALA A 123 -11.68 -0.98 6.71
N PRO A 124 -11.99 -1.70 7.79
CA PRO A 124 -11.17 -1.70 8.99
C PRO A 124 -9.74 -2.15 8.68
N ARG A 125 -8.77 -1.38 9.17
CA ARG A 125 -7.34 -1.67 9.01
C ARG A 125 -6.68 -1.88 10.37
N GLY A 126 -5.83 -2.89 10.46
CA GLY A 126 -5.04 -3.15 11.66
C GLY A 126 -4.25 -1.91 12.11
N GLY A 127 -4.33 -1.59 13.39
CA GLY A 127 -3.70 -0.39 13.97
C GLY A 127 -4.50 0.92 13.81
N TRP A 128 -5.63 0.90 13.11
CA TRP A 128 -6.50 2.07 12.90
C TRP A 128 -7.95 1.72 13.25
N PRO A 129 -8.31 1.70 14.55
CA PRO A 129 -9.66 1.36 14.97
C PRO A 129 -10.68 2.37 14.43
N VAL A 130 -11.86 1.87 14.06
CA VAL A 130 -12.96 2.73 13.63
C VAL A 130 -13.55 3.42 14.87
N CYS A 131 -13.40 4.74 14.94
CA CYS A 131 -13.95 5.55 16.02
C CYS A 131 -15.40 5.93 15.74
N SER A 132 -16.30 5.71 16.72
CA SER A 132 -17.73 6.05 16.59
C SER A 132 -17.95 7.54 16.34
N ALA A 133 -17.18 8.41 16.99
CA ALA A 133 -17.28 9.86 16.83
C ALA A 133 -16.98 10.31 15.40
N ASP A 134 -16.01 9.67 14.73
CA ASP A 134 -15.67 9.97 13.34
C ASP A 134 -16.78 9.50 12.39
N LEU A 135 -17.35 8.31 12.63
CA LEU A 135 -18.51 7.84 11.88
C LEU A 135 -19.70 8.79 12.04
N ASP A 136 -19.97 9.27 13.24
CA ASP A 136 -21.06 10.21 13.50
C ASP A 136 -20.84 11.56 12.83
N ALA A 137 -19.59 12.03 12.76
CA ALA A 137 -19.24 13.22 11.98
C ALA A 137 -19.58 13.04 10.50
N LEU A 138 -19.29 11.87 9.92
CA LEU A 138 -19.65 11.56 8.53
C LEU A 138 -21.16 11.44 8.35
N ARG A 139 -21.89 10.82 9.28
CA ARG A 139 -23.36 10.73 9.24
C ARG A 139 -24.00 12.12 9.26
N ARG A 140 -23.49 13.04 10.11
CA ARG A 140 -23.95 14.45 10.15
C ARG A 140 -23.72 15.18 8.83
N LEU A 141 -22.72 14.78 8.05
CA LEU A 141 -22.47 15.31 6.70
C LEU A 141 -23.31 14.63 5.61
N GLY A 142 -24.21 13.71 5.97
CA GLY A 142 -25.10 13.01 5.05
C GLY A 142 -24.54 11.71 4.47
N ALA A 143 -23.46 11.17 5.04
CA ALA A 143 -22.87 9.92 4.55
C ALA A 143 -23.80 8.71 4.75
N ARG A 144 -23.97 7.92 3.68
CA ARG A 144 -24.53 6.56 3.74
C ARG A 144 -23.37 5.59 4.01
N LEU A 145 -23.16 5.27 5.27
CA LEU A 145 -22.01 4.49 5.73
C LEU A 145 -22.26 2.98 5.74
N GLU A 146 -21.22 2.23 5.44
CA GLU A 146 -21.12 0.79 5.62
C GLU A 146 -19.73 0.49 6.20
N VAL A 147 -19.65 -0.21 7.33
CA VAL A 147 -18.37 -0.72 7.83
C VAL A 147 -18.27 -2.17 7.36
N LEU A 148 -17.24 -2.47 6.58
CA LEU A 148 -17.07 -3.78 5.97
C LEU A 148 -16.59 -4.78 7.02
N ASP A 149 -17.14 -5.99 6.97
CA ASP A 149 -16.62 -7.13 7.73
C ASP A 149 -15.40 -7.73 7.01
N LEU A 150 -14.36 -6.91 6.90
CA LEU A 150 -13.07 -7.24 6.30
C LEU A 150 -11.97 -6.85 7.28
N GLN A 151 -11.06 -7.78 7.57
CA GLN A 151 -9.88 -7.49 8.37
C GLN A 151 -8.72 -7.21 7.42
N VAL A 152 -8.46 -5.92 7.14
CA VAL A 152 -7.31 -5.54 6.32
C VAL A 152 -6.07 -5.45 7.22
N PRO A 153 -5.04 -6.25 6.96
CA PRO A 153 -3.85 -6.27 7.80
C PRO A 153 -3.09 -4.93 7.76
N ALA A 154 -2.29 -4.67 8.80
CA ALA A 154 -1.60 -3.39 9.01
C ALA A 154 -0.36 -3.20 8.11
N THR A 155 -0.45 -3.48 6.81
CA THR A 155 0.65 -3.19 5.88
C THR A 155 0.65 -1.71 5.60
N ALA A 156 1.83 -1.09 5.67
CA ALA A 156 2.03 0.23 5.13
C ALA A 156 3.13 0.18 4.08
N SER A 157 2.87 0.75 2.90
CA SER A 157 3.90 0.90 1.87
C SER A 157 5.10 1.74 2.36
N SER A 158 4.90 2.62 3.35
CA SER A 158 6.00 3.36 3.99
C SER A 158 6.99 2.46 4.73
N ARG A 159 6.52 1.40 5.40
CA ARG A 159 7.40 0.43 6.07
C ARG A 159 8.23 -0.34 5.06
N VAL A 160 7.62 -0.75 3.95
CA VAL A 160 8.30 -1.40 2.82
C VAL A 160 9.43 -0.51 2.29
N ARG A 161 9.19 0.80 2.13
CA ARG A 161 10.22 1.75 1.70
C ARG A 161 11.30 2.01 2.76
N GLN A 162 10.95 2.06 4.03
CA GLN A 162 11.92 2.27 5.12
C GLN A 162 12.87 1.07 5.25
N GLN A 163 12.34 -0.15 5.19
CA GLN A 163 13.13 -1.38 5.17
C GLN A 163 14.09 -1.40 3.97
N ALA A 164 13.62 -0.99 2.80
CA ALA A 164 14.43 -0.83 1.61
C ALA A 164 15.56 0.20 1.77
N ALA A 165 15.33 1.27 2.53
CA ALA A 165 16.33 2.31 2.79
C ALA A 165 17.36 1.90 3.86
N SER A 166 16.98 1.01 4.79
CA SER A 166 17.85 0.51 5.87
C SER A 166 18.64 -0.76 5.52
N ALA A 167 18.30 -1.43 4.43
CA ALA A 167 19.00 -2.64 4.00
C ALA A 167 20.47 -2.33 3.62
N PRO A 168 21.44 -3.17 4.05
CA PRO A 168 22.84 -2.95 3.74
C PRO A 168 23.04 -2.97 2.22
N ARG A 169 23.53 -1.86 1.67
CA ARG A 169 23.95 -1.77 0.27
C ARG A 169 25.12 -2.72 0.06
N THR A 170 24.86 -3.94 -0.41
CA THR A 170 25.93 -4.80 -0.90
C THR A 170 26.45 -4.15 -2.18
N SER A 171 27.55 -3.41 -2.06
CA SER A 171 28.40 -3.07 -3.19
C SER A 171 28.72 -4.38 -3.94
N PRO A 172 28.67 -4.41 -5.28
CA PRO A 172 29.24 -5.56 -5.99
C PRO A 172 30.71 -5.64 -5.56
N GLU A 173 31.09 -6.71 -4.87
CA GLU A 173 32.50 -6.96 -4.58
C GLU A 173 33.23 -7.02 -5.92
N PRO A 174 34.34 -6.29 -6.11
CA PRO A 174 35.21 -6.58 -7.23
C PRO A 174 35.73 -8.00 -7.00
N HIS A 175 35.52 -8.89 -7.97
CA HIS A 175 36.14 -10.20 -7.99
C HIS A 175 37.66 -10.05 -7.78
N ALA A 176 38.11 -10.23 -6.55
CA ALA A 176 39.52 -10.34 -6.21
C ALA A 176 39.91 -11.79 -6.40
N ALA A 177 40.84 -12.01 -7.33
CA ALA A 177 41.51 -13.27 -7.54
C ALA A 177 42.08 -13.82 -6.22
N GLU A 178 42.00 -15.14 -6.08
CA GLU A 178 42.57 -15.94 -5.00
C GLU A 178 44.03 -15.56 -4.72
N SER A 179 44.41 -15.49 -3.43
CA SER A 179 45.68 -16.01 -2.87
C SER A 179 45.83 -15.70 -1.37
N GLY A 180 45.87 -16.75 -0.54
CA GLY A 180 46.74 -16.81 0.65
C GLY A 180 46.19 -16.38 2.03
N SER A 181 45.93 -17.36 2.90
CA SER A 181 45.78 -17.23 4.37
C SER A 181 47.15 -17.00 5.09
N PRO A 182 47.29 -16.93 6.45
CA PRO A 182 46.31 -16.92 7.55
C PRO A 182 46.59 -15.95 8.76
N GLN A 183 45.59 -15.84 9.65
CA GLN A 183 45.61 -15.59 11.12
C GLN A 183 46.08 -14.24 11.72
N LEU A 184 45.26 -13.66 12.62
CA LEU A 184 45.56 -13.45 14.06
C LEU A 184 44.37 -12.87 14.86
N SER A 185 44.33 -13.23 16.14
CA SER A 185 43.33 -13.02 17.19
C SER A 185 43.58 -11.74 18.02
N ALA A 186 42.53 -11.08 18.54
CA ALA A 186 42.45 -10.36 19.84
C ALA A 186 41.09 -9.60 19.94
N ALA A 187 40.19 -9.97 20.87
CA ALA A 187 40.03 -9.47 22.25
C ALA A 187 39.19 -8.16 22.38
N GLN A 188 38.03 -8.28 23.03
CA GLN A 188 37.16 -7.19 23.52
C GLN A 188 37.68 -6.61 24.84
N PRO A 189 37.34 -5.35 25.17
CA PRO A 189 37.24 -4.87 26.56
C PRO A 189 35.79 -4.55 26.98
N PRO A 190 35.52 -4.49 28.30
CA PRO A 190 34.17 -4.49 28.88
C PRO A 190 33.56 -3.08 29.04
N GLY A 191 32.29 -3.05 29.47
CA GLY A 191 31.35 -1.95 29.30
C GLY A 191 31.44 -0.76 30.25
N VAL A 192 30.56 0.22 29.98
CA VAL A 192 30.18 1.32 30.86
C VAL A 192 28.73 1.73 30.51
N ASP A 193 27.79 1.55 31.44
CA ASP A 193 26.45 2.16 31.41
C ASP A 193 26.53 3.61 31.91
N PRO A 194 25.71 4.53 31.37
CA PRO A 194 25.01 5.49 32.24
C PRO A 194 23.58 5.80 31.75
N PRO A 195 22.82 6.66 32.47
CA PRO A 195 21.70 6.31 33.32
C PRO A 195 20.33 6.43 32.65
N ALA A 196 19.32 5.90 33.33
CA ALA A 196 17.91 6.05 33.05
C ALA A 196 17.47 7.53 33.07
N ASP A 197 16.67 7.92 32.09
CA ASP A 197 15.72 9.03 32.22
C ASP A 197 14.36 8.62 31.66
N GLU A 198 13.34 8.87 32.46
CA GLU A 198 11.93 8.62 32.20
C GLU A 198 11.42 9.52 31.07
N ALA A 199 10.75 8.94 30.08
CA ALA A 199 9.75 9.66 29.30
C ALA A 199 8.72 8.69 28.71
N GLY A 200 7.50 8.77 29.25
CA GLY A 200 6.24 8.55 28.53
C GLY A 200 6.03 7.19 27.89
N ALA A 201 5.17 6.38 28.49
CA ALA A 201 4.66 5.12 27.96
C ALA A 201 4.33 5.20 26.46
N VAL A 202 5.23 4.67 25.64
CA VAL A 202 5.03 4.30 24.24
C VAL A 202 4.03 3.12 24.26
N PRO A 203 2.88 3.18 23.58
CA PRO A 203 2.01 2.01 23.51
C PRO A 203 2.81 0.90 22.83
N ALA A 204 2.81 -0.28 23.47
CA ALA A 204 3.59 -1.46 23.14
C ALA A 204 3.78 -1.64 21.62
N ALA A 205 5.04 -1.82 21.22
CA ALA A 205 5.41 -2.20 19.87
C ALA A 205 4.52 -3.37 19.43
N LEU A 206 3.67 -3.10 18.43
CA LEU A 206 3.05 -4.16 17.65
C LEU A 206 4.19 -5.02 17.10
N PRO A 207 4.05 -6.35 17.04
CA PRO A 207 5.13 -7.26 16.67
C PRO A 207 5.87 -6.80 15.40
N ASP A 208 7.20 -6.97 15.43
CA ASP A 208 8.19 -6.67 14.38
C ASP A 208 7.98 -7.51 13.10
N ASP A 209 6.77 -7.53 12.57
CA ASP A 209 6.42 -8.36 11.42
C ASP A 209 6.46 -7.52 10.13
N PRO A 210 7.54 -7.60 9.33
CA PRO A 210 7.53 -7.19 7.94
C PRO A 210 6.68 -8.18 7.12
N TRP A 211 5.37 -8.18 7.37
CA TRP A 211 4.37 -8.97 6.67
C TRP A 211 4.43 -10.51 6.86
N PRO A 212 3.28 -11.21 7.03
CA PRO A 212 3.23 -12.63 7.31
C PRO A 212 3.49 -13.49 6.06
N TRP A 213 4.77 -13.59 5.68
CA TRP A 213 5.39 -14.84 5.23
C TRP A 213 6.26 -15.44 6.34
N GLY A 214 5.83 -15.24 7.60
CA GLY A 214 6.38 -15.95 8.75
C GLY A 214 6.24 -17.46 8.52
N GLN A 215 7.33 -18.05 8.03
CA GLN A 215 7.53 -19.46 7.69
C GLN A 215 6.84 -19.91 6.39
N GLU A 216 7.66 -20.14 5.36
CA GLU A 216 7.36 -20.74 4.05
C GLU A 216 6.44 -19.95 3.10
N GLN A 217 6.97 -19.02 2.30
CA GLN A 217 6.40 -18.67 0.99
C GLN A 217 7.40 -17.91 0.11
N GLY A 218 7.35 -18.18 -1.19
CA GLY A 218 8.41 -17.93 -2.18
C GLY A 218 8.77 -16.47 -2.47
N ASP A 219 9.76 -16.30 -3.35
CA ASP A 219 10.34 -15.02 -3.76
C ASP A 219 9.25 -14.02 -4.20
N PRO A 220 9.12 -12.83 -3.57
CA PRO A 220 8.11 -11.82 -3.93
C PRO A 220 8.23 -11.31 -5.38
N LEU A 221 9.35 -11.57 -6.07
CA LEU A 221 9.49 -11.36 -7.51
C LEU A 221 8.76 -12.41 -8.37
N GLN A 222 8.34 -13.55 -7.82
CA GLN A 222 7.63 -14.59 -8.57
C GLN A 222 6.23 -14.15 -8.99
N GLU A 223 5.55 -13.32 -8.19
CA GLU A 223 4.23 -12.77 -8.52
C GLU A 223 4.31 -11.50 -9.38
N VAL A 224 5.49 -10.87 -9.45
CA VAL A 224 5.72 -9.70 -10.29
C VAL A 224 6.15 -10.15 -11.68
N PRO A 225 5.46 -9.68 -12.76
CA PRO A 225 5.88 -9.93 -14.13
C PRO A 225 7.38 -9.63 -14.33
N PRO A 226 8.16 -10.52 -14.97
CA PRO A 226 9.59 -10.31 -15.17
C PRO A 226 9.96 -8.94 -15.76
N ALA A 227 9.10 -8.40 -16.62
CA ALA A 227 9.25 -7.08 -17.23
C ALA A 227 9.24 -5.90 -16.24
N LEU A 228 8.60 -6.04 -15.07
CA LEU A 228 8.55 -4.99 -14.04
C LEU A 228 9.70 -5.08 -13.03
N ARG A 229 10.46 -6.19 -13.02
CA ARG A 229 11.58 -6.39 -12.08
C ARG A 229 12.71 -5.37 -12.23
N PRO A 230 13.15 -4.97 -13.45
CA PRO A 230 14.15 -3.91 -13.59
C PRO A 230 13.70 -2.60 -12.96
N VAL A 231 12.42 -2.26 -13.11
CA VAL A 231 11.84 -1.02 -12.59
C VAL A 231 11.69 -1.07 -11.06
N LEU A 232 11.34 -2.23 -10.51
CA LEU A 232 11.37 -2.43 -9.05
C LEU A 232 12.77 -2.25 -8.47
N LEU A 233 13.80 -2.76 -9.16
CA LEU A 233 15.21 -2.60 -8.76
C LEU A 233 15.66 -1.14 -8.88
N GLU A 234 15.33 -0.46 -9.98
CA GLU A 234 15.67 0.96 -10.21
C GLU A 234 15.11 1.87 -9.11
N HIS A 235 13.85 1.65 -8.74
CA HIS A 235 13.19 2.46 -7.71
C HIS A 235 13.38 1.90 -6.29
N ASN A 236 14.21 0.87 -6.11
CA ASN A 236 14.44 0.15 -4.85
C ASN A 236 13.13 -0.16 -4.11
N LEU A 237 12.10 -0.54 -4.86
CA LEU A 237 10.82 -0.91 -4.32
C LEU A 237 10.97 -2.28 -3.65
N TYR A 238 10.42 -2.44 -2.44
CA TYR A 238 10.54 -3.65 -1.62
C TYR A 238 11.96 -4.01 -1.14
N GLY A 239 12.95 -3.11 -1.24
CA GLY A 239 14.32 -3.38 -0.77
C GLY A 239 15.05 -4.38 -1.65
N LEU A 240 14.64 -4.49 -2.91
CA LEU A 240 15.26 -5.36 -3.88
C LEU A 240 16.65 -4.82 -4.24
N HIS A 241 17.67 -5.66 -4.02
CA HIS A 241 19.04 -5.41 -4.43
C HIS A 241 19.47 -6.47 -5.45
N GLY A 242 20.04 -6.03 -6.55
CA GLY A 242 20.52 -6.91 -7.61
C GLY A 242 21.08 -6.12 -8.78
N PRO A 243 21.97 -6.69 -9.60
CA PRO A 243 22.40 -6.04 -10.83
C PRO A 243 21.17 -5.83 -11.71
N LEU A 244 21.00 -4.59 -12.21
CA LEU A 244 20.06 -4.32 -13.27
C LEU A 244 20.36 -5.30 -14.41
N PRO A 245 19.36 -6.06 -14.92
CA PRO A 245 19.58 -6.89 -16.09
C PRO A 245 20.11 -6.02 -17.23
N PRO A 246 21.05 -6.52 -18.04
CA PRO A 246 21.59 -5.74 -19.14
C PRO A 246 20.45 -5.27 -20.05
N PRO A 247 20.50 -4.04 -20.58
CA PRO A 247 19.46 -3.53 -21.45
C PRO A 247 19.29 -4.49 -22.64
N ASP A 248 18.04 -4.83 -22.93
CA ASP A 248 17.70 -5.75 -24.01
C ASP A 248 18.23 -5.18 -25.32
N ARG A 249 19.24 -5.84 -25.90
CA ARG A 249 19.82 -5.40 -27.18
C ARG A 249 18.89 -5.90 -28.29
N SER A 250 17.99 -5.01 -28.71
CA SER A 250 17.22 -5.17 -29.94
C SER A 250 18.13 -5.14 -31.17
#